data_AF-A0A127JWK2-F1
#
_entry.id   AF-A0A127JWK2-F1
#
_cell.length_a   1.000
_cell.length_b   1.000
_cell.length_c   1.000
_cell.angle_alpha   90.00
_cell.angle_beta   90.00
_cell.angle_gamma   90.00
#
_symmetry.space_group_name_H-M   'P 1'
#
loop_
_entity.id
_entity.type
_entity.pdbx_description
1 polymer ?
#
loop_
_entity_poly.entity_id
_entity_poly.type
_entity_poly.pdbx_seq_one_letter_code
_entity_poly.pdbx_strand_id
1 'polypeptide(L)' 'MNTLTHIVTELTRAWRYAVARREFQRLDAAALRDLGISPSEFDSYWAEHHGLADCTRRRIGC' A
#
# COMPACT_ATOMS: atom_id res chain seq x y z
N MET A 1 4.46 -25.68 5.08
CA MET A 1 4.06 -24.42 5.76
C MET A 1 2.81 -24.72 6.57
N ASN A 2 2.82 -24.53 7.89
CA ASN A 2 1.71 -24.91 8.77
C ASN A 2 0.55 -23.89 8.66
N THR A 3 -0.70 -24.34 8.73
CA THR A 3 -1.91 -23.52 8.55
C THR A 3 -1.94 -22.29 9.47
N LEU A 4 -1.45 -22.43 10.70
CA LEU A 4 -1.33 -21.33 11.66
C LEU A 4 -0.38 -20.22 11.20
N THR A 5 0.77 -20.60 10.62
CA THR A 5 1.74 -19.63 10.09
C THR A 5 1.12 -18.83 8.94
N HIS A 6 0.38 -19.48 8.04
CA HIS A 6 -0.31 -18.82 6.95
C HIS A 6 -1.36 -17.82 7.46
N ILE A 7 -2.17 -18.21 8.44
CA ILE A 7 -3.18 -17.32 9.05
C ILE A 7 -2.52 -16.08 9.68
N VAL A 8 -1.45 -16.27 10.45
CA VAL A 8 -0.74 -15.15 11.10
C VAL A 8 -0.12 -14.20 10.06
N THR A 9 0.44 -14.75 8.98
CA THR A 9 0.99 -13.94 7.88
C THR A 9 -0.09 -13.09 7.21
N GLU A 10 -1.24 -13.66 6.87
CA GLU A 10 -2.34 -12.93 6.25
C GLU A 10 -2.93 -11.85 7.19
N LEU A 11 -3.11 -12.17 8.47
CA LEU A 11 -3.56 -11.19 9.47
C LEU A 11 -2.57 -10.03 9.63
N THR A 12 -1.28 -10.33 9.67
CA THR A 12 -0.22 -9.32 9.75
C THR A 12 -0.24 -8.42 8.52
N ARG A 13 -0.44 -8.98 7.34
CA ARG A 13 -0.54 -8.24 6.09
C ARG A 13 -1.77 -7.32 6.07
N ALA A 14 -2.92 -7.83 6.48
CA ALA A 14 -4.16 -7.05 6.56
C ALA A 14 -4.05 -5.89 7.57
N TRP A 15 -3.40 -6.13 8.72
CA TRP A 15 -3.16 -5.09 9.70
C TRP A 15 -2.23 -3.99 9.15
N ARG A 16 -1.12 -4.37 8.50
CA ARG A 16 -0.20 -3.41 7.87
C ARG A 16 -0.90 -2.57 6.80
N TYR A 17 -1.74 -3.20 5.97
CA TYR A 17 -2.56 -2.50 4.98
C TYR A 17 -3.47 -1.45 5.63
N ALA A 18 -4.20 -1.84 6.68
CA ALA A 18 -5.12 -0.93 7.37
C ALA A 18 -4.39 0.26 8.01
N VAL A 19 -3.23 0.02 8.64
CA VAL A 19 -2.39 1.09 9.20
C VAL A 19 -1.92 2.02 8.10
N ALA A 20 -1.34 1.49 7.00
CA ALA A 20 -0.85 2.29 5.90
C ALA A 20 -1.97 3.12 5.24
N ARG A 21 -3.17 2.55 5.08
CA ARG A 21 -4.32 3.29 4.54
C ARG A 21 -4.75 4.42 5.45
N ARG A 22 -4.74 4.20 6.76
CA ARG A 22 -5.05 5.25 7.75
C ARG A 22 -4.04 6.39 7.72
N GLU A 23 -2.74 6.08 7.64
CA GLU A 23 -1.70 7.10 7.50
C GLU A 23 -1.84 7.87 6.19
N PHE A 24 -2.11 7.19 5.08
CA PHE A 24 -2.32 7.82 3.78
C PHE A 24 -3.53 8.76 3.79
N GLN A 25 -4.62 8.37 4.45
CA GLN A 25 -5.83 9.21 4.60
C GLN A 25 -5.60 10.47 5.45
N ARG A 26 -4.52 10.55 6.23
CA ARG A 26 -4.14 11.76 6.98
C ARG A 26 -3.40 12.78 6.11
N LEU A 27 -2.93 12.40 4.93
CA LEU A 27 -2.31 13.34 4.00
C LEU A 27 -3.35 14.37 3.57
N ASP A 28 -2.98 15.64 3.67
CA ASP A 28 -3.85 16.72 3.21
C ASP A 28 -3.80 16.85 1.67
N ALA A 29 -4.73 17.63 1.12
CA ALA A 29 -4.80 17.84 -0.31
C ALA A 29 -3.56 18.52 -0.90
N ALA A 30 -2.79 19.27 -0.10
CA ALA A 30 -1.55 19.88 -0.54
C ALA A 30 -0.45 18.82 -0.73
N ALA A 31 -0.24 17.97 0.27
CA ALA A 31 0.71 16.86 0.20
C ALA A 31 0.39 15.90 -0.95
N LEU A 32 -0.89 15.58 -1.17
CA LEU A 32 -1.29 14.73 -2.29
C LEU A 32 -0.97 15.37 -3.66
N ARG A 33 -1.19 16.68 -3.81
CA ARG A 33 -0.84 17.43 -5.01
C ARG A 33 0.67 17.48 -5.24
N ASP A 34 1.45 17.76 -4.20
CA ASP A 34 2.91 17.85 -4.28
C ASP A 34 3.54 16.51 -4.65
N LEU A 35 2.95 15.41 -4.17
CA LEU A 35 3.33 14.05 -4.54
C LEU A 35 2.80 13.62 -5.91
N GLY A 36 1.91 14.40 -6.53
CA GLY A 36 1.27 14.08 -7.80
C GLY A 36 0.41 12.81 -7.73
N ILE A 37 -0.26 12.58 -6.59
CA ILE A 37 -1.05 11.37 -6.34
C ILE A 37 -2.50 11.71 -5.96
N SER A 38 -3.42 10.85 -6.37
CA SER A 38 -4.83 10.90 -6.00
C SER A 38 -5.13 10.03 -4.76
N PRO A 39 -6.11 10.41 -3.92
CA PRO A 39 -6.63 9.54 -2.85
C PRO A 39 -7.01 8.13 -3.29
N SER A 40 -7.49 7.99 -4.53
CA SER A 40 -7.94 6.71 -5.10
C SER A 40 -6.80 5.79 -5.52
N GLU A 41 -5.57 6.30 -5.60
CA GLU A 41 -4.43 5.52 -6.11
C GLU A 41 -3.71 4.72 -5.01
N PHE A 42 -4.11 4.86 -3.75
CA PHE A 42 -3.50 4.13 -2.63
C PHE A 42 -3.43 2.63 -2.88
N ASP A 43 -4.51 2.00 -3.36
CA ASP A 43 -4.58 0.55 -3.53
C ASP A 43 -3.57 0.10 -4.61
N SER A 44 -3.42 0.88 -5.67
CA SER A 44 -2.41 0.66 -6.71
C SER A 44 -0.99 0.77 -6.13
N TYR A 45 -0.71 1.80 -5.32
CA TYR A 45 0.61 1.96 -4.69
C TYR A 45 0.95 0.82 -3.74
N TRP A 46 -0.02 0.40 -2.94
CA TRP A 46 0.16 -0.72 -2.03
C TRP A 46 0.46 -2.01 -2.80
N ALA A 47 -0.29 -2.26 -3.89
CA ALA A 47 -0.11 -3.46 -4.69
C ALA A 47 1.26 -3.50 -5.37
N GLU A 48 1.69 -2.40 -6.01
CA GLU A 48 3.00 -2.29 -6.67
C GLU A 48 4.14 -2.49 -5.65
N HIS A 49 4.12 -1.79 -4.52
CA HIS A 49 5.18 -1.85 -3.51
C HIS A 49 5.36 -3.24 -2.88
N HIS A 50 4.28 -4.01 -2.77
CA HIS A 50 4.30 -5.36 -2.20
C HIS A 50 4.38 -6.47 -3.26
N GLY A 51 4.65 -6.14 -4.52
CA GLY A 51 4.77 -7.11 -5.61
C GLY A 51 3.48 -7.88 -5.91
N LEU A 52 2.32 -7.30 -5.60
CA LEU A 52 1.01 -7.85 -5.91
C LEU A 52 0.53 -7.50 -7.31
N ALA A 53 1.09 -6.45 -7.89
CA ALA A 53 0.83 -5.98 -9.24
C ALA A 53 2.14 -5.55 -9.89
N ASP A 54 2.19 -5.61 -11.22
CA ASP A 54 3.33 -5.11 -11.98
C ASP A 54 3.52 -3.61 -11.74
N CYS A 55 4.78 -3.18 -11.68
CA CYS A 55 5.10 -1.76 -11.60
C CYS A 55 4.71 -1.05 -12.89
N THR A 56 3.58 -0.35 -12.88
CA THR A 56 3.07 0.37 -14.05
C THR A 56 3.64 1.79 -14.15
N ARG A 57 4.08 2.36 -13.03
CA ARG A 57 4.74 3.69 -13.00
C ARG A 57 6.25 3.54 -12.90
N ARG A 58 6.98 4.33 -13.70
CA ARG A 58 8.43 4.50 -13.55
C ARG A 58 8.72 5.24 -12.24
N ARG A 59 9.05 4.50 -11.18
CA ARG A 59 9.35 5.03 -9.84
C ARG A 59 10.66 4.46 -9.34
N ILE A 60 11.38 5.25 -8.53
CA ILE A 60 12.59 4.78 -7.84
C ILE A 60 12.14 3.71 -6.83
N GLY A 61 12.56 2.45 -7.04
CA GLY A 61 12.23 1.34 -6.15
C GLY A 61 11.18 0.37 -6.69
N CYS A 62 10.68 0.61 -7.90
CA CYS A 62 10.62 -0.45 -8.89
C CYS A 62 12.05 -0.65 -9.44
#